data_AF-A0A165B7M0-F1
#
_entry.id   AF-A0A165B7M0-F1
#
_cell.length_a   1.000
_cell.length_b   1.000
_cell.length_c   1.000
_cell.angle_alpha   90.00
_cell.angle_beta   90.00
_cell.angle_gamma   90.00
#
_symmetry.space_group_name_H-M   'P 1'
#
loop_
_entity.id
_entity.type
_entity.pdbx_description
1 polymer ?
#
loop_
_entity_poly.entity_id
_entity_poly.type
_entity_poly.pdbx_seq_one_letter_code
_entity_poly.pdbx_strand_id
1 'polypeptide(L)'
;MHLARHVTLARTRAVVRRNSSTSTRPRRNALDSVLCEVASLRRDPSVLSKLVAENREAYPRQLLRQLRLNFTLSSRHVHIDALLKGLYPLRRDALVSALEPSHARGLQKIQSITQRIRTVAGKNLLEVRYADAPFLSGQLAVQLNKVARPDLPDTLVGGWLRALPAHLVRLSTVWERSLFDLDVVRRNAVQEIRIVEAYAAKRFPDWMATPDACCAFMHAYASTRVAPNTAKRHWNALHDAMTRGPASHLRYYAHALAAPRTLDALHAVWDKLKTLPCEYQRKAVNPEYLYALHLARLGAHGEATAIARKYPVDGWLAWFVDREVALTSSDGDSPYPGLGPELEEARCLARKNRQVADVLMQNGLDEEDVLYMLSTLHTPYSHFLHYEYKGAHGETSNEIADLEEDEEEERDSKPSRVNYSTPPHLLKNTRGY
;
A
#
# COMPACT_ATOMS: atom_id res chain seq x y z
N MET A 1 -60.95 4.66 57.38
CA MET A 1 -59.69 4.85 58.12
C MET A 1 -58.73 5.64 57.27
N HIS A 2 -58.08 6.60 57.91
CA HIS A 2 -57.30 7.70 57.34
C HIS A 2 -55.89 7.31 56.85
N LEU A 3 -55.34 8.24 56.05
CA LEU A 3 -53.92 8.57 55.75
C LEU A 3 -53.30 7.86 54.51
N ALA A 4 -53.15 8.53 53.36
CA ALA A 4 -52.25 9.66 52.99
C ALA A 4 -50.89 9.13 52.48
N ARG A 5 -50.21 9.67 51.45
CA ARG A 5 -50.40 10.80 50.52
C ARG A 5 -49.25 10.70 49.49
N HIS A 6 -49.36 11.51 48.43
CA HIS A 6 -48.32 11.98 47.49
C HIS A 6 -47.99 11.13 46.25
N VAL A 7 -47.78 11.68 45.06
CA VAL A 7 -48.20 12.92 44.38
C VAL A 7 -47.82 12.70 42.89
N THR A 8 -48.77 13.00 41.99
CA THR A 8 -48.63 13.48 40.60
C THR A 8 -47.27 13.40 39.87
N LEU A 9 -47.27 12.84 38.65
CA LEU A 9 -47.05 13.62 37.41
C LEU A 9 -47.28 12.77 36.14
N ALA A 10 -48.34 13.11 35.39
CA ALA A 10 -48.51 12.75 34.00
C ALA A 10 -47.53 13.59 33.13
N ARG A 11 -46.79 12.94 32.22
CA ARG A 11 -46.04 13.62 31.17
C ARG A 11 -46.28 12.93 29.83
N THR A 12 -47.26 13.47 29.11
CA THR A 12 -47.37 13.48 27.65
C THR A 12 -45.99 13.77 27.04
N ARG A 13 -45.40 12.80 26.33
CA ARG A 13 -44.24 13.04 25.47
C ARG A 13 -44.69 13.07 24.02
N ALA A 14 -44.66 14.29 23.49
CA ALA A 14 -44.86 14.63 22.10
C ALA A 14 -43.99 13.77 21.18
N VAL A 15 -44.61 13.33 20.09
CA VAL A 15 -43.95 12.76 18.91
C VAL A 15 -43.05 13.82 18.31
N VAL A 16 -41.76 13.80 18.68
CA VAL A 16 -40.72 14.53 17.98
C VAL A 16 -40.30 13.66 16.80
N ARG A 17 -40.84 13.99 15.61
CA ARG A 17 -40.29 13.57 14.32
C ARG A 17 -38.80 13.95 14.29
N ARG A 18 -37.91 12.99 14.55
CA ARG A 18 -36.52 13.09 14.14
C ARG A 18 -36.46 12.80 12.64
N ASN A 19 -36.33 13.87 11.86
CA ASN A 19 -35.90 13.77 10.48
C ASN A 19 -34.49 13.17 10.46
N SER A 20 -34.40 11.87 10.21
CA SER A 20 -33.16 11.18 9.87
C SER A 20 -32.73 11.64 8.48
N SER A 21 -31.73 12.51 8.45
CA SER A 21 -30.97 12.88 7.25
C SER A 21 -30.33 11.63 6.64
N THR A 22 -31.03 11.00 5.70
CA THR A 22 -30.63 9.74 5.04
C THR A 22 -30.13 9.94 3.61
N SER A 23 -29.92 11.18 3.15
CA SER A 23 -29.69 11.47 1.74
C SER A 23 -28.22 11.52 1.27
N THR A 24 -27.21 11.47 2.16
CA THR A 24 -25.80 11.68 1.77
C THR A 24 -24.88 10.46 1.93
N ARG A 25 -25.29 9.41 2.65
CA ARG A 25 -24.50 8.19 2.87
C ARG A 25 -24.38 7.23 1.66
N PRO A 26 -25.41 6.98 0.82
CA PRO A 26 -25.29 5.94 -0.20
C PRO A 26 -24.35 6.32 -1.35
N ARG A 27 -24.23 7.62 -1.69
CA ARG A 27 -23.35 8.10 -2.77
C ARG A 27 -21.86 7.97 -2.45
N ARG A 28 -21.46 8.25 -1.20
CA ARG A 28 -20.06 8.13 -0.77
C ARG A 28 -19.57 6.68 -0.84
N ASN A 29 -20.38 5.75 -0.34
CA ASN A 29 -20.06 4.32 -0.37
C ASN A 29 -19.92 3.77 -1.81
N ALA A 30 -20.74 4.27 -2.76
CA ALA A 30 -20.67 3.85 -4.16
C ALA A 30 -19.39 4.35 -4.85
N LEU A 31 -19.00 5.62 -4.64
CA LEU A 31 -17.75 6.15 -5.19
C LEU A 31 -16.52 5.43 -4.61
N ASP A 32 -16.49 5.29 -3.28
CA ASP A 32 -15.37 4.67 -2.57
C ASP A 32 -15.20 3.20 -3.03
N SER A 33 -16.30 2.48 -3.25
CA SER A 33 -16.27 1.13 -3.82
C SER A 33 -15.63 1.09 -5.21
N VAL A 34 -16.09 1.93 -6.16
CA VAL A 34 -15.51 1.94 -7.51
C VAL A 34 -14.04 2.37 -7.50
N LEU A 35 -13.66 3.36 -6.68
CA LEU A 35 -12.26 3.76 -6.54
C LEU A 35 -11.40 2.65 -5.92
N CYS A 36 -11.93 1.88 -4.97
CA CYS A 36 -11.24 0.71 -4.42
C CYS A 36 -11.07 -0.38 -5.49
N GLU A 37 -12.08 -0.63 -6.34
CA GLU A 37 -11.97 -1.58 -7.45
C GLU A 37 -10.89 -1.15 -8.47
N VAL A 38 -10.84 0.14 -8.83
CA VAL A 38 -9.79 0.67 -9.73
C VAL A 38 -8.41 0.58 -9.07
N ALA A 39 -8.29 0.96 -7.79
CA ALA A 39 -7.04 0.91 -7.04
C ALA A 39 -6.51 -0.53 -6.92
N SER A 40 -7.42 -1.49 -6.74
CA SER A 40 -7.12 -2.92 -6.62
C SER A 40 -7.10 -3.67 -7.95
N LEU A 41 -7.07 -2.97 -9.10
CA LEU A 41 -7.01 -3.57 -10.44
C LEU A 41 -8.18 -4.52 -10.76
N ARG A 42 -9.27 -4.45 -10.00
CA ARG A 42 -10.52 -5.20 -10.26
C ARG A 42 -11.38 -4.53 -11.32
N ARG A 43 -11.13 -3.26 -11.62
CA ARG A 43 -11.89 -2.48 -12.60
C ARG A 43 -11.01 -1.69 -13.55
N ASP A 44 -11.39 -1.70 -14.83
CA ASP A 44 -10.79 -0.88 -15.87
C ASP A 44 -10.85 0.63 -15.50
N PRO A 45 -9.74 1.36 -15.67
CA PRO A 45 -9.65 2.75 -15.22
C PRO A 45 -10.39 3.77 -16.08
N SER A 46 -10.94 3.40 -17.25
CA SER A 46 -11.80 4.25 -18.08
C SER A 46 -12.97 4.88 -17.31
N VAL A 47 -13.43 4.24 -16.23
CA VAL A 47 -14.47 4.79 -15.35
C VAL A 47 -14.07 6.10 -14.66
N LEU A 48 -12.77 6.37 -14.49
CA LEU A 48 -12.28 7.53 -13.76
C LEU A 48 -12.70 8.85 -14.41
N SER A 49 -12.80 8.93 -15.75
CA SER A 49 -13.21 10.17 -16.44
C SER A 49 -14.60 10.62 -16.01
N LYS A 50 -15.55 9.67 -15.89
CA LYS A 50 -16.89 9.94 -15.38
C LYS A 50 -16.87 10.32 -13.91
N LEU A 51 -16.10 9.59 -13.09
CA LEU A 51 -16.00 9.87 -11.65
C LEU A 51 -15.45 11.27 -11.37
N VAL A 52 -14.45 11.72 -12.14
CA VAL A 52 -13.91 13.08 -12.03
C VAL A 52 -14.97 14.13 -12.36
N ALA A 53 -15.72 13.94 -13.47
CA ALA A 53 -16.76 14.88 -13.86
C ALA A 53 -17.83 15.05 -12.77
N GLU A 54 -18.20 13.95 -12.11
CA GLU A 54 -19.28 13.92 -11.11
C GLU A 54 -18.82 14.30 -9.69
N ASN A 55 -17.54 14.08 -9.34
CA ASN A 55 -17.09 14.10 -7.93
C ASN A 55 -15.86 14.96 -7.65
N ARG A 56 -15.36 15.74 -8.62
CA ARG A 56 -14.11 16.52 -8.49
C ARG A 56 -14.02 17.44 -7.27
N GLU A 57 -15.14 18.00 -6.81
CA GLU A 57 -15.17 18.93 -5.67
C GLU A 57 -15.16 18.20 -4.33
N ALA A 58 -15.82 17.04 -4.27
CA ALA A 58 -15.99 16.30 -3.02
C ALA A 58 -14.80 15.39 -2.69
N TYR A 59 -14.11 14.84 -3.71
CA TYR A 59 -13.05 13.84 -3.52
C TYR A 59 -11.80 14.08 -4.39
N PRO A 60 -11.24 15.30 -4.44
CA PRO A 60 -10.15 15.61 -5.35
C PRO A 60 -8.88 14.80 -5.10
N ARG A 61 -8.59 14.47 -3.84
CA ARG A 61 -7.37 13.74 -3.45
C ARG A 61 -7.39 12.29 -3.91
N GLN A 62 -8.48 11.58 -3.66
CA GLN A 62 -8.65 10.17 -4.04
C GLN A 62 -8.62 10.02 -5.56
N LEU A 63 -9.29 10.93 -6.29
CA LEU A 63 -9.28 10.96 -7.74
C LEU A 63 -7.88 11.23 -8.30
N LEU A 64 -7.14 12.20 -7.77
CA LEU A 64 -5.75 12.48 -8.18
C LEU A 64 -4.84 11.27 -7.95
N ARG A 65 -4.99 10.57 -6.81
CA ARG A 65 -4.22 9.36 -6.50
C ARG A 65 -4.44 8.25 -7.53
N GLN A 66 -5.66 8.10 -8.04
CA GLN A 66 -5.93 7.15 -9.10
C GLN A 66 -5.40 7.64 -10.45
N LEU A 67 -5.67 8.89 -10.83
CA LEU A 67 -5.24 9.42 -12.13
C LEU A 67 -3.71 9.30 -12.33
N ARG A 68 -2.88 9.61 -11.33
CA ARG A 68 -1.41 9.50 -11.44
C ARG A 68 -0.89 8.09 -11.78
N LEU A 69 -1.61 7.05 -11.34
CA LEU A 69 -1.28 5.64 -11.60
C LEU A 69 -1.83 5.12 -12.94
N ASN A 70 -2.85 5.80 -13.48
CA ASN A 70 -3.64 5.36 -14.63
C ASN A 70 -3.38 6.26 -15.85
N PHE A 71 -2.22 6.09 -16.48
CA PHE A 71 -1.80 6.89 -17.65
C PHE A 71 -2.54 6.54 -18.95
N THR A 72 -3.26 5.41 -18.99
CA THR A 72 -4.02 4.93 -20.15
C THR A 72 -5.21 5.85 -20.52
N LEU A 73 -5.55 6.80 -19.65
CA LEU A 73 -6.59 7.79 -19.88
C LEU A 73 -6.03 8.98 -20.69
N SER A 74 -6.46 9.11 -21.95
CA SER A 74 -6.02 10.18 -22.85
C SER A 74 -6.29 11.59 -22.31
N SER A 75 -7.39 11.79 -21.59
CA SER A 75 -7.76 13.08 -20.97
C SER A 75 -7.19 13.30 -19.57
N ARG A 76 -6.27 12.43 -19.10
CA ARG A 76 -5.77 12.43 -17.71
C ARG A 76 -5.28 13.80 -17.25
N HIS A 77 -4.44 14.46 -18.03
CA HIS A 77 -3.81 15.72 -17.61
C HIS A 77 -4.84 16.84 -17.43
N VAL A 78 -5.86 16.90 -18.30
CA VAL A 78 -6.99 17.85 -18.16
C VAL A 78 -7.73 17.63 -16.85
N HIS A 79 -7.96 16.36 -16.48
CA HIS A 79 -8.60 16.01 -15.21
C HIS A 79 -7.72 16.38 -14.01
N ILE A 80 -6.42 16.12 -14.07
CA ILE A 80 -5.46 16.49 -13.03
C ILE A 80 -5.46 18.00 -12.80
N ASP A 81 -5.34 18.80 -13.86
CA ASP A 81 -5.30 20.26 -13.77
C ASP A 81 -6.57 20.84 -13.14
N ALA A 82 -7.73 20.27 -13.45
CA ALA A 82 -8.98 20.67 -12.84
C ALA A 82 -9.01 20.38 -11.33
N LEU A 83 -8.53 19.22 -10.89
CA LEU A 83 -8.51 18.81 -9.48
C LEU A 83 -7.49 19.60 -8.65
N LEU A 84 -6.34 19.94 -9.24
CA LEU A 84 -5.30 20.70 -8.55
C LEU A 84 -5.73 22.13 -8.15
N LYS A 85 -6.68 22.73 -8.88
CA LYS A 85 -7.20 24.08 -8.58
C LYS A 85 -7.90 24.17 -7.21
N GLY A 86 -8.46 23.07 -6.72
CA GLY A 86 -9.19 23.00 -5.45
C GLY A 86 -8.33 22.65 -4.22
N LEU A 87 -7.01 22.47 -4.39
CA LEU A 87 -6.13 22.06 -3.29
C LEU A 87 -5.41 23.23 -2.60
N TYR A 88 -5.08 23.03 -1.32
CA TYR A 88 -4.26 23.96 -0.54
C TYR A 88 -2.88 24.20 -1.19
N PRO A 89 -2.33 25.43 -1.15
CA PRO A 89 -1.14 25.81 -1.92
C PRO A 89 0.09 24.91 -1.71
N LEU A 90 0.47 24.63 -0.46
CA LEU A 90 1.67 23.82 -0.14
C LEU A 90 1.60 22.41 -0.75
N ARG A 91 0.44 21.74 -0.63
CA ARG A 91 0.22 20.41 -1.20
C ARG A 91 0.09 20.47 -2.72
N ARG A 92 -0.54 21.53 -3.24
CA ARG A 92 -0.67 21.78 -4.68
C ARG A 92 0.70 21.90 -5.32
N ASP A 93 1.64 22.65 -4.74
CA ASP A 93 2.96 22.87 -5.34
C ASP A 93 3.77 21.57 -5.45
N ALA A 94 3.71 20.70 -4.43
CA ALA A 94 4.35 19.39 -4.47
C ALA A 94 3.73 18.48 -5.55
N LEU A 95 2.41 18.47 -5.68
CA LEU A 95 1.70 17.67 -6.68
C LEU A 95 1.88 18.20 -8.10
N VAL A 96 1.80 19.52 -8.30
CA VAL A 96 2.07 20.17 -9.61
C VAL A 96 3.47 19.81 -10.08
N SER A 97 4.46 19.87 -9.19
CA SER A 97 5.84 19.52 -9.53
C SER A 97 6.00 18.03 -9.89
N ALA A 98 5.27 17.13 -9.24
CA ALA A 98 5.36 15.70 -9.51
C ALA A 98 4.58 15.26 -10.75
N LEU A 99 3.44 15.92 -11.05
CA LEU A 99 2.49 15.54 -12.10
C LEU A 99 2.77 16.19 -13.46
N GLU A 100 4.00 16.66 -13.66
CA GLU A 100 4.49 17.15 -14.95
C GLU A 100 4.33 16.10 -16.07
N PRO A 101 4.43 16.49 -17.36
CA PRO A 101 4.20 15.56 -18.48
C PRO A 101 5.21 14.41 -18.62
N SER A 102 6.34 14.43 -17.88
CA SER A 102 7.30 13.33 -17.82
C SER A 102 8.06 13.33 -16.50
N HIS A 103 8.65 12.19 -16.13
CA HIS A 103 9.45 12.09 -14.91
C HIS A 103 10.63 13.08 -14.87
N ALA A 104 11.30 13.29 -16.00
CA ALA A 104 12.44 14.21 -16.10
C ALA A 104 12.02 15.67 -15.87
N ARG A 105 10.87 16.08 -16.43
CA ARG A 105 10.28 17.40 -16.18
C ARG A 105 9.86 17.55 -14.72
N GLY A 106 9.27 16.50 -14.14
CA GLY A 106 8.91 16.49 -12.73
C GLY A 106 10.12 16.68 -11.83
N LEU A 107 11.21 15.96 -12.09
CA LEU A 107 12.47 16.13 -11.37
C LEU A 107 13.04 17.55 -11.51
N GLN A 108 13.03 18.13 -12.72
CA GLN A 108 13.47 19.50 -12.96
C GLN A 108 12.66 20.51 -12.14
N LYS A 109 11.34 20.33 -12.05
CA LYS A 109 10.47 21.17 -11.21
C LYS A 109 10.75 20.99 -9.73
N ILE A 110 10.93 19.75 -9.26
CA ILE A 110 11.29 19.46 -7.88
C ILE A 110 12.62 20.12 -7.48
N GLN A 111 13.59 20.22 -8.40
CA GLN A 111 14.83 20.96 -8.16
C GLN A 111 14.59 22.46 -7.92
N SER A 112 13.55 23.04 -8.53
CA SER A 112 13.25 24.46 -8.44
C SER A 112 12.38 24.87 -7.24
N ILE A 113 11.70 23.93 -6.58
CA ILE A 113 10.86 24.23 -5.41
C ILE A 113 11.65 24.23 -4.10
N THR A 114 11.02 24.74 -3.04
CA THR A 114 11.64 24.85 -1.70
C THR A 114 11.95 23.49 -1.09
N GLN A 115 13.08 23.40 -0.38
CA GLN A 115 13.58 22.15 0.20
C GLN A 115 12.53 21.43 1.07
N ARG A 116 11.71 22.20 1.81
CA ARG A 116 10.65 21.69 2.70
C ARG A 116 9.69 20.74 1.99
N ILE A 117 9.35 21.00 0.72
CA ILE A 117 8.35 20.20 -0.02
C ILE A 117 8.95 19.24 -1.04
N ARG A 118 10.28 19.27 -1.28
CA ARG A 118 10.94 18.38 -2.26
C ARG A 118 10.77 16.90 -1.94
N THR A 119 10.80 16.52 -0.66
CA THR A 119 10.59 15.12 -0.27
C THR A 119 9.18 14.67 -0.63
N VAL A 120 8.17 15.49 -0.33
CA VAL A 120 6.76 15.18 -0.59
C VAL A 120 6.53 15.10 -2.10
N ALA A 121 7.05 16.05 -2.87
CA ALA A 121 6.98 16.02 -4.32
C ALA A 121 7.71 14.80 -4.91
N GLY A 122 8.88 14.44 -4.35
CA GLY A 122 9.63 13.26 -4.75
C GLY A 122 8.87 11.96 -4.49
N LYS A 123 8.27 11.79 -3.31
CA LYS A 123 7.40 10.64 -3.00
C LYS A 123 6.25 10.53 -4.01
N ASN A 124 5.61 11.66 -4.35
CA ASN A 124 4.56 11.67 -5.37
C ASN A 124 5.09 11.26 -6.75
N LEU A 125 6.28 11.75 -7.16
CA LEU A 125 6.87 11.43 -8.46
C LEU A 125 7.15 9.93 -8.64
N LEU A 126 7.49 9.21 -7.57
CA LEU A 126 7.67 7.74 -7.58
C LEU A 126 6.39 6.97 -7.96
N GLU A 127 5.23 7.59 -7.74
CA GLU A 127 3.91 6.99 -7.96
C GLU A 127 3.25 7.47 -9.27
N VAL A 128 3.92 8.34 -10.03
CA VAL A 128 3.45 8.78 -11.35
C VAL A 128 3.95 7.83 -12.43
N ARG A 129 3.08 7.53 -13.39
CA ARG A 129 3.37 6.65 -14.53
C ARG A 129 3.05 7.36 -15.86
N TYR A 130 3.71 6.98 -16.93
CA TYR A 130 3.52 7.53 -18.28
C TYR A 130 3.47 6.41 -19.32
N ALA A 131 2.96 6.73 -20.52
CA ALA A 131 2.80 5.77 -21.61
C ALA A 131 4.13 5.26 -22.18
N ASP A 132 5.19 6.03 -22.04
CA ASP A 132 6.56 5.73 -22.46
C ASP A 132 7.48 5.32 -21.29
N ALA A 133 7.03 5.52 -20.05
CA ALA A 133 7.78 5.24 -18.83
C ALA A 133 6.83 4.69 -17.74
N PRO A 134 6.70 3.35 -17.62
CA PRO A 134 5.74 2.74 -16.70
C PRO A 134 6.08 2.95 -15.22
N PHE A 135 7.30 3.37 -14.91
CA PHE A 135 7.78 3.81 -13.60
C PHE A 135 9.03 4.69 -13.79
N LEU A 136 9.41 5.43 -12.74
CA LEU A 136 10.60 6.29 -12.75
C LEU A 136 11.86 5.46 -13.05
N SER A 137 12.73 5.89 -13.98
CA SER A 137 13.99 5.16 -14.23
C SER A 137 14.94 5.21 -13.04
N GLY A 138 15.86 4.25 -12.96
CA GLY A 138 16.86 4.16 -11.91
C GLY A 138 17.80 5.37 -11.89
N GLN A 139 18.21 5.90 -13.05
CA GLN A 139 19.03 7.12 -13.08
C GLN A 139 18.26 8.32 -12.51
N LEU A 140 16.98 8.46 -12.86
CA LEU A 140 16.15 9.55 -12.34
C LEU A 140 15.85 9.37 -10.85
N ALA A 141 15.67 8.14 -10.35
CA ALA A 141 15.52 7.87 -8.92
C ALA A 141 16.77 8.27 -8.12
N VAL A 142 17.97 7.98 -8.65
CA VAL A 142 19.24 8.43 -8.06
C VAL A 142 19.32 9.96 -8.03
N GLN A 143 19.01 10.64 -9.14
CA GLN A 143 19.02 12.09 -9.19
C GLN A 143 17.98 12.71 -8.25
N LEU A 144 16.78 12.13 -8.18
CA LEU A 144 15.73 12.55 -7.26
C LEU A 144 16.18 12.46 -5.80
N ASN A 145 16.82 11.36 -5.42
CA ASN A 145 17.40 11.23 -4.09
C ASN A 145 18.43 12.32 -3.79
N LYS A 146 19.38 12.57 -4.72
CA LYS A 146 20.39 13.63 -4.56
C LYS A 146 19.79 15.03 -4.36
N VAL A 147 18.67 15.32 -5.03
CA VAL A 147 18.01 16.63 -4.99
C VAL A 147 17.15 16.79 -3.76
N ALA A 148 16.37 15.78 -3.41
CA ALA A 148 15.33 15.90 -2.41
C ALA A 148 15.75 15.41 -1.02
N ARG A 149 16.52 14.31 -0.93
CA ARG A 149 16.98 13.68 0.33
C ARG A 149 18.35 12.97 0.19
N PRO A 150 19.45 13.72 -0.02
CA PRO A 150 20.78 13.15 -0.25
C PRO A 150 21.37 12.43 0.97
N ASP A 151 20.74 12.58 2.13
CA ASP A 151 21.13 12.09 3.45
C ASP A 151 20.35 10.82 3.87
N LEU A 152 19.17 10.60 3.31
CA LEU A 152 18.24 9.56 3.75
C LEU A 152 17.81 8.64 2.58
N PRO A 153 18.60 7.59 2.27
CA PRO A 153 18.35 6.74 1.12
C PRO A 153 17.01 5.99 1.22
N ASP A 154 16.62 5.54 2.41
CA ASP A 154 15.40 4.76 2.58
C ASP A 154 14.13 5.49 2.10
N THR A 155 14.08 6.82 2.24
CA THR A 155 12.87 7.58 1.88
C THR A 155 12.56 7.54 0.39
N LEU A 156 13.56 7.71 -0.48
CA LEU A 156 13.35 7.84 -1.93
C LEU A 156 13.94 6.67 -2.71
N VAL A 157 15.14 6.21 -2.38
CA VAL A 157 15.72 5.00 -2.98
C VAL A 157 14.97 3.76 -2.49
N GLY A 158 14.81 3.62 -1.16
CA GLY A 158 14.00 2.55 -0.57
C GLY A 158 12.54 2.61 -1.04
N GLY A 159 11.95 3.82 -1.07
CA GLY A 159 10.62 4.05 -1.62
C GLY A 159 10.46 3.60 -3.08
N TRP A 160 11.43 3.92 -3.94
CA TRP A 160 11.44 3.48 -5.34
C TRP A 160 11.50 1.95 -5.47
N LEU A 161 12.40 1.30 -4.73
CA LEU A 161 12.52 -0.17 -4.71
C LEU A 161 11.21 -0.84 -4.26
N ARG A 162 10.55 -0.28 -3.25
CA ARG A 162 9.28 -0.78 -2.72
C ARG A 162 8.09 -0.57 -3.65
N ALA A 163 8.14 0.42 -4.54
CA ALA A 163 7.07 0.70 -5.49
C ALA A 163 7.11 -0.21 -6.74
N LEU A 164 8.31 -0.70 -7.12
CA LEU A 164 8.51 -1.50 -8.33
C LEU A 164 7.60 -2.75 -8.42
N PRO A 165 7.46 -3.60 -7.39
CA PRO A 165 6.63 -4.80 -7.48
C PRO A 165 5.18 -4.49 -7.89
N ALA A 166 4.57 -3.47 -7.27
CA ALA A 166 3.21 -3.06 -7.60
C ALA A 166 3.10 -2.52 -9.04
N HIS A 167 4.09 -1.76 -9.50
CA HIS A 167 4.12 -1.29 -10.89
C HIS A 167 4.24 -2.44 -11.88
N LEU A 168 5.04 -3.47 -11.59
CA LEU A 168 5.21 -4.65 -12.44
C LEU A 168 3.94 -5.50 -12.51
N VAL A 169 3.28 -5.74 -11.37
CA VAL A 169 1.97 -6.44 -11.30
C VAL A 169 0.93 -5.73 -12.15
N ARG A 170 0.89 -4.41 -12.04
CA ARG A 170 -0.08 -3.59 -12.78
C ARG A 170 0.11 -3.67 -14.30
N LEU A 171 1.33 -3.82 -14.78
CA LEU A 171 1.62 -3.98 -16.22
C LEU A 171 1.07 -5.28 -16.80
N SER A 172 0.81 -6.30 -15.97
CA SER A 172 0.19 -7.56 -16.41
C SER A 172 -1.28 -7.40 -16.81
N THR A 173 -1.93 -6.28 -16.42
CA THR A 173 -3.35 -6.05 -16.71
C THR A 173 -3.65 -6.00 -18.22
N VAL A 174 -4.85 -6.45 -18.62
CA VAL A 174 -5.30 -6.49 -20.03
C VAL A 174 -5.25 -5.13 -20.71
N TRP A 175 -5.44 -4.04 -19.97
CA TRP A 175 -5.43 -2.68 -20.49
C TRP A 175 -4.04 -2.02 -20.52
N GLU A 176 -3.02 -2.58 -19.87
CA GLU A 176 -1.63 -2.06 -19.95
C GLU A 176 -0.69 -2.94 -20.76
N ARG A 177 -0.93 -4.26 -20.82
CA ARG A 177 -0.08 -5.22 -21.54
C ARG A 177 0.02 -4.96 -23.06
N SER A 178 -0.91 -4.21 -23.64
CA SER A 178 -0.84 -3.80 -25.06
C SER A 178 0.12 -2.64 -25.30
N LEU A 179 0.50 -1.91 -24.25
CA LEU A 179 1.36 -0.73 -24.31
C LEU A 179 2.82 -1.07 -24.01
N PHE A 180 3.07 -2.19 -23.31
CA PHE A 180 4.40 -2.61 -22.90
C PHE A 180 4.60 -4.11 -23.11
N ASP A 181 5.76 -4.48 -23.64
CA ASP A 181 6.27 -5.85 -23.54
C ASP A 181 6.78 -6.08 -22.12
N LEU A 182 6.03 -6.88 -21.35
CA LEU A 182 6.31 -7.12 -19.93
C LEU A 182 7.68 -7.77 -19.70
N ASP A 183 8.14 -8.63 -20.61
CA ASP A 183 9.43 -9.32 -20.46
C ASP A 183 10.60 -8.39 -20.78
N VAL A 184 10.41 -7.47 -21.74
CA VAL A 184 11.36 -6.37 -21.97
C VAL A 184 11.40 -5.44 -20.74
N VAL A 185 10.24 -5.04 -20.21
CA VAL A 185 10.19 -4.16 -19.03
C VAL A 185 10.84 -4.81 -17.82
N ARG A 186 10.59 -6.10 -17.56
CA ARG A 186 11.22 -6.87 -16.47
C ARG A 186 12.75 -6.90 -16.59
N ARG A 187 13.28 -7.15 -17.79
CA ARG A 187 14.75 -7.13 -18.05
C ARG A 187 15.34 -5.74 -17.87
N ASN A 188 14.65 -4.70 -18.34
CA ASN A 188 15.08 -3.32 -18.15
C ASN A 188 15.06 -2.93 -16.67
N ALA A 189 14.02 -3.31 -15.93
CA ALA A 189 13.92 -3.07 -14.49
C ALA A 189 15.12 -3.64 -13.72
N VAL A 190 15.64 -4.81 -14.09
CA VAL A 190 16.89 -5.35 -13.50
C VAL A 190 18.07 -4.39 -13.71
N GLN A 191 18.24 -3.83 -14.89
CA GLN A 191 19.32 -2.87 -15.14
C GLN A 191 19.13 -1.58 -14.35
N GLU A 192 17.90 -1.08 -14.26
CA GLU A 192 17.56 0.10 -13.46
C GLU A 192 17.83 -0.14 -11.96
N ILE A 193 17.49 -1.31 -11.42
CA ILE A 193 17.80 -1.67 -10.03
C ILE A 193 19.31 -1.73 -9.82
N ARG A 194 20.10 -2.26 -10.77
CA ARG A 194 21.57 -2.30 -10.67
C ARG A 194 22.21 -0.92 -10.59
N ILE A 195 21.68 0.05 -11.34
CA ILE A 195 22.14 1.45 -11.28
C ILE A 195 21.91 2.02 -9.88
N VAL A 196 20.72 1.80 -9.33
CA VAL A 196 20.36 2.24 -7.98
C VAL A 196 21.20 1.54 -6.92
N GLU A 197 21.44 0.23 -7.08
CA GLU A 197 22.28 -0.57 -6.19
C GLU A 197 23.72 -0.06 -6.19
N ALA A 198 24.32 0.17 -7.35
CA ALA A 198 25.69 0.68 -7.46
C ALA A 198 25.83 2.07 -6.83
N TYR A 199 24.84 2.95 -7.01
CA TYR A 199 24.79 4.23 -6.34
C TYR A 199 24.70 4.07 -4.81
N ALA A 200 23.79 3.22 -4.33
CA ALA A 200 23.59 3.01 -2.91
C ALA A 200 24.81 2.39 -2.22
N ALA A 201 25.44 1.39 -2.83
CA ALA A 201 26.67 0.76 -2.33
C ALA A 201 27.81 1.78 -2.19
N LYS A 202 27.94 2.71 -3.15
CA LYS A 202 28.98 3.75 -3.10
C LYS A 202 28.68 4.84 -2.08
N ARG A 203 27.41 5.27 -1.99
CA ARG A 203 27.03 6.48 -1.23
C ARG A 203 26.57 6.21 0.20
N PHE A 204 25.98 5.03 0.43
CA PHE A 204 25.30 4.64 1.67
C PHE A 204 25.64 3.19 2.06
N PRO A 205 26.93 2.83 2.24
CA PRO A 205 27.33 1.46 2.56
C PRO A 205 26.69 0.94 3.86
N ASP A 206 26.55 1.79 4.88
CA ASP A 206 25.93 1.40 6.16
C ASP A 206 24.44 1.06 6.01
N TRP A 207 23.72 1.83 5.19
CA TRP A 207 22.31 1.54 4.88
C TRP A 207 22.18 0.22 4.11
N MET A 208 23.08 -0.04 3.16
CA MET A 208 23.08 -1.29 2.38
C MET A 208 23.29 -2.54 3.26
N ALA A 209 23.94 -2.39 4.42
CA ALA A 209 24.12 -3.48 5.37
C ALA A 209 22.88 -3.76 6.25
N THR A 210 21.84 -2.92 6.18
CA THR A 210 20.63 -3.09 6.98
C THR A 210 19.72 -4.20 6.42
N PRO A 211 18.94 -4.89 7.28
CA PRO A 211 17.91 -5.83 6.83
C PRO A 211 16.90 -5.19 5.87
N ASP A 212 16.51 -3.94 6.11
CA ASP A 212 15.51 -3.25 5.28
C ASP A 212 16.01 -2.98 3.85
N ALA A 213 17.26 -2.54 3.69
CA ALA A 213 17.85 -2.38 2.38
C ALA A 213 17.97 -3.73 1.66
N CYS A 214 18.50 -4.75 2.34
CA CYS A 214 18.65 -6.09 1.77
C CYS A 214 17.30 -6.67 1.33
N CYS A 215 16.26 -6.51 2.16
CA CYS A 215 14.91 -6.93 1.86
C CYS A 215 14.30 -6.17 0.67
N ALA A 216 14.45 -4.85 0.63
CA ALA A 216 13.94 -4.02 -0.48
C ALA A 216 14.57 -4.40 -1.82
N PHE A 217 15.89 -4.60 -1.88
CA PHE A 217 16.56 -5.08 -3.09
C PHE A 217 16.17 -6.50 -3.46
N MET A 218 16.13 -7.42 -2.49
CA MET A 218 15.68 -8.80 -2.71
C MET A 218 14.28 -8.82 -3.35
N HIS A 219 13.33 -8.09 -2.77
CA HIS A 219 11.96 -8.03 -3.24
C HIS A 219 11.85 -7.37 -4.61
N ALA A 220 12.56 -6.25 -4.85
CA ALA A 220 12.59 -5.60 -6.16
C ALA A 220 13.14 -6.55 -7.24
N TYR A 221 14.31 -7.16 -7.03
CA TYR A 221 14.87 -8.13 -7.99
C TYR A 221 13.98 -9.35 -8.18
N ALA A 222 13.40 -9.88 -7.09
CA ALA A 222 12.47 -11.00 -7.15
C ALA A 222 11.25 -10.67 -8.03
N SER A 223 10.65 -9.49 -7.87
CA SER A 223 9.47 -9.06 -8.62
C SER A 223 9.69 -8.95 -10.14
N THR A 224 10.95 -8.77 -10.58
CA THR A 224 11.30 -8.81 -12.02
C THR A 224 11.17 -10.21 -12.62
N ARG A 225 11.18 -11.26 -11.81
CA ARG A 225 11.13 -12.68 -12.19
C ARG A 225 12.29 -13.21 -13.06
N VAL A 226 13.19 -12.33 -13.52
CA VAL A 226 14.29 -12.67 -14.43
C VAL A 226 15.68 -12.57 -13.79
N ALA A 227 15.77 -12.24 -12.49
CA ALA A 227 17.03 -12.14 -11.73
C ALA A 227 17.06 -12.98 -10.44
N PRO A 228 16.74 -14.29 -10.47
CA PRO A 228 16.64 -15.12 -9.26
C PRO A 228 17.96 -15.22 -8.49
N ASN A 229 19.10 -15.28 -9.18
CA ASN A 229 20.42 -15.35 -8.54
C ASN A 229 20.77 -14.05 -7.79
N THR A 230 20.36 -12.89 -8.31
CA THR A 230 20.58 -11.61 -7.65
C THR A 230 19.68 -11.45 -6.44
N ALA A 231 18.40 -11.86 -6.55
CA ALA A 231 17.50 -11.93 -5.41
C ALA A 231 18.05 -12.87 -4.31
N LYS A 232 18.56 -14.05 -4.69
CA LYS A 232 19.21 -15.00 -3.76
C LYS A 232 20.43 -14.41 -3.05
N ARG A 233 21.24 -13.59 -3.73
CA ARG A 233 22.36 -12.89 -3.08
C ARG A 233 21.88 -11.95 -1.97
N HIS A 234 20.83 -11.16 -2.23
CA HIS A 234 20.26 -10.27 -1.21
C HIS A 234 19.53 -11.02 -0.10
N TRP A 235 18.89 -12.16 -0.42
CA TRP A 235 18.35 -13.07 0.59
C TRP A 235 19.44 -13.55 1.55
N ASN A 236 20.58 -14.03 1.03
CA ASN A 236 21.68 -14.48 1.88
C ASN A 236 22.20 -13.34 2.78
N ALA A 237 22.36 -12.13 2.23
CA ALA A 237 22.78 -10.97 3.02
C ALA A 237 21.74 -10.60 4.11
N LEU A 238 20.45 -10.63 3.78
CA LEU A 238 19.36 -10.42 4.71
C LEU A 238 19.37 -11.46 5.83
N HIS A 239 19.48 -12.73 5.48
CA HIS A 239 19.58 -13.84 6.42
C HIS A 239 20.75 -13.64 7.39
N ASP A 240 21.94 -13.35 6.87
CA ASP A 240 23.13 -13.10 7.69
C ASP A 240 22.93 -11.89 8.61
N ALA A 241 22.27 -10.83 8.15
CA ALA A 241 21.92 -9.68 8.99
C ALA A 241 20.92 -10.05 10.10
N MET A 242 19.90 -10.87 9.80
CA MET A 242 18.91 -11.33 10.77
C MET A 242 19.51 -12.25 11.84
N THR A 243 20.50 -13.08 11.51
CA THR A 243 21.19 -13.93 12.50
C THR A 243 22.01 -13.14 13.53
N ARG A 244 22.43 -11.91 13.19
CA ARG A 244 23.27 -11.04 14.03
C ARG A 244 22.48 -9.96 14.77
N GLY A 245 21.20 -9.78 14.46
CA GLY A 245 20.39 -8.64 14.87
C GLY A 245 19.19 -9.02 15.75
N PRO A 246 18.34 -8.04 16.11
CA PRO A 246 17.08 -8.29 16.78
C PRO A 246 16.15 -9.14 15.90
N ALA A 247 15.08 -9.68 16.47
CA ALA A 247 14.34 -10.72 15.80
C ALA A 247 13.68 -10.28 14.48
N SER A 248 13.38 -11.31 13.68
CA SER A 248 13.01 -11.17 12.29
C SER A 248 11.54 -10.72 12.14
N HIS A 249 11.31 -9.65 11.37
CA HIS A 249 9.97 -9.18 11.03
C HIS A 249 9.31 -10.13 10.02
N LEU A 250 8.01 -10.43 10.19
CA LEU A 250 7.25 -11.33 9.30
C LEU A 250 7.30 -10.94 7.81
N ARG A 251 7.47 -9.66 7.48
CA ARG A 251 7.66 -9.17 6.11
C ARG A 251 8.90 -9.79 5.43
N TYR A 252 9.96 -10.04 6.19
CA TYR A 252 11.18 -10.66 5.67
C TYR A 252 10.93 -12.11 5.27
N TYR A 253 10.13 -12.85 6.04
CA TYR A 253 9.71 -14.21 5.69
C TYR A 253 8.89 -14.21 4.40
N ALA A 254 7.87 -13.35 4.33
CA ALA A 254 7.00 -13.26 3.16
C ALA A 254 7.80 -12.98 1.88
N HIS A 255 8.67 -11.97 1.90
CA HIS A 255 9.49 -11.64 0.73
C HIS A 255 10.55 -12.69 0.40
N ALA A 256 11.15 -13.31 1.41
CA ALA A 256 12.12 -14.38 1.20
C ALA A 256 11.48 -15.59 0.52
N LEU A 257 10.27 -15.98 0.93
CA LEU A 257 9.53 -17.10 0.36
C LEU A 257 8.97 -16.79 -1.03
N ALA A 258 8.67 -15.52 -1.33
CA ALA A 258 8.25 -15.09 -2.66
C ALA A 258 9.38 -15.06 -3.70
N ALA A 259 10.64 -14.91 -3.27
CA ALA A 259 11.77 -14.71 -4.17
C ALA A 259 12.19 -15.94 -5.02
N PRO A 260 12.20 -17.18 -4.48
CA PRO A 260 12.50 -18.40 -5.22
C PRO A 260 11.63 -18.60 -6.46
N ARG A 261 12.19 -19.30 -7.45
CA ARG A 261 11.51 -19.63 -8.71
C ARG A 261 11.39 -21.13 -8.97
N THR A 262 11.96 -21.95 -8.08
CA THR A 262 11.95 -23.41 -8.13
C THR A 262 11.65 -23.94 -6.74
N LEU A 263 11.08 -25.14 -6.67
CA LEU A 263 10.76 -25.79 -5.40
C LEU A 263 12.01 -25.99 -4.55
N ASP A 264 13.11 -26.49 -5.13
CA ASP A 264 14.39 -26.65 -4.43
C ASP A 264 14.89 -25.37 -3.77
N ALA A 265 14.79 -24.24 -4.49
CA ALA A 265 15.20 -22.95 -3.94
C ALA A 265 14.25 -22.48 -2.83
N LEU A 266 12.95 -22.77 -2.95
CA LEU A 266 11.96 -22.47 -1.92
C LEU A 266 12.22 -23.28 -0.64
N HIS A 267 12.43 -24.59 -0.77
CA HIS A 267 12.80 -25.47 0.34
C HIS A 267 14.07 -24.99 1.04
N ALA A 268 15.11 -24.65 0.27
CA ALA A 268 16.36 -24.14 0.84
C ALA A 268 16.20 -22.81 1.60
N VAL A 269 15.31 -21.92 1.13
CA VAL A 269 14.96 -20.69 1.88
C VAL A 269 14.21 -21.03 3.15
N TRP A 270 13.20 -21.91 3.06
CA TRP A 270 12.41 -22.34 4.20
C TRP A 270 13.24 -23.01 5.29
N ASP A 271 14.18 -23.88 4.91
CA ASP A 271 15.11 -24.53 5.83
C ASP A 271 15.93 -23.54 6.64
N LYS A 272 16.43 -22.48 5.99
CA LYS A 272 17.12 -21.39 6.68
C LYS A 272 16.19 -20.61 7.61
N LEU A 273 14.99 -20.26 7.13
CA LEU A 273 14.01 -19.50 7.92
C LEU A 273 13.63 -20.21 9.23
N LYS A 274 13.50 -21.54 9.21
CA LYS A 274 13.22 -22.35 10.42
C LYS A 274 14.29 -22.22 11.51
N THR A 275 15.51 -21.85 11.16
CA THR A 275 16.62 -21.69 12.13
C THR A 275 16.64 -20.33 12.81
N LEU A 276 15.84 -19.37 12.34
CA LEU A 276 15.84 -18.02 12.87
C LEU A 276 14.95 -17.89 14.10
N PRO A 277 15.33 -17.06 15.09
CA PRO A 277 14.45 -16.70 16.19
C PRO A 277 13.21 -15.97 15.65
N CYS A 278 12.02 -16.55 15.81
CA CYS A 278 10.76 -15.91 15.47
C CYS A 278 10.13 -15.27 16.71
N GLU A 279 10.15 -13.94 16.80
CA GLU A 279 9.47 -13.20 17.89
C GLU A 279 7.93 -13.24 17.78
N TYR A 280 7.39 -13.64 16.63
CA TYR A 280 5.96 -13.62 16.33
C TYR A 280 5.22 -14.87 16.86
N GLN A 281 5.33 -15.16 18.16
CA GLN A 281 4.43 -16.11 18.84
C GLN A 281 3.10 -15.46 19.28
N ARG A 282 2.88 -14.16 19.03
CA ARG A 282 1.62 -13.48 19.34
C ARG A 282 0.68 -13.44 18.12
N LYS A 283 -0.05 -14.55 17.95
CA LYS A 283 -1.46 -14.67 17.48
C LYS A 283 -1.93 -14.36 16.04
N ALA A 284 -1.17 -13.87 15.06
CA ALA A 284 -1.80 -13.48 13.77
C ALA A 284 -1.50 -14.33 12.52
N VAL A 285 -0.25 -14.73 12.22
CA VAL A 285 0.06 -15.47 10.99
C VAL A 285 1.26 -16.40 11.21
N ASN A 286 1.07 -17.71 11.01
CA ASN A 286 2.14 -18.71 11.07
C ASN A 286 3.01 -18.66 9.79
N PRO A 287 4.35 -18.57 9.89
CA PRO A 287 5.24 -18.62 8.73
C PRO A 287 5.06 -19.84 7.81
N GLU A 288 4.60 -20.98 8.35
CA GLU A 288 4.26 -22.17 7.55
C GLU A 288 3.15 -21.89 6.52
N TYR A 289 2.22 -20.97 6.80
CA TYR A 289 1.20 -20.56 5.83
C TYR A 289 1.81 -19.85 4.64
N LEU A 290 2.75 -18.92 4.89
CA LEU A 290 3.44 -18.20 3.82
C LEU A 290 4.22 -19.18 2.93
N TYR A 291 4.82 -20.19 3.54
CA TYR A 291 5.52 -21.24 2.81
C TYR A 291 4.56 -22.09 1.97
N ALA A 292 3.41 -22.50 2.52
CA ALA A 292 2.37 -23.23 1.80
C ALA A 292 1.84 -22.45 0.57
N LEU A 293 1.62 -21.14 0.71
CA LEU A 293 1.23 -20.28 -0.41
C LEU A 293 2.26 -20.33 -1.55
N HIS A 294 3.54 -20.22 -1.22
CA HIS A 294 4.59 -20.24 -2.23
C HIS A 294 4.90 -21.64 -2.79
N LEU A 295 4.59 -22.71 -2.07
CA LEU A 295 4.58 -24.09 -2.59
C LEU A 295 3.50 -24.24 -3.66
N ALA A 296 2.26 -23.83 -3.36
CA ALA A 296 1.15 -23.87 -4.31
C ALA A 296 1.45 -23.03 -5.56
N ARG A 297 2.04 -21.83 -5.39
CA ARG A 297 2.45 -20.96 -6.50
C ARG A 297 3.45 -21.64 -7.44
N LEU A 298 4.30 -22.52 -6.91
CA LEU A 298 5.28 -23.28 -7.67
C LEU A 298 4.76 -24.67 -8.11
N GLY A 299 3.45 -24.92 -8.00
CA GLY A 299 2.80 -26.15 -8.45
C GLY A 299 2.82 -27.31 -7.45
N ALA A 300 3.44 -27.16 -6.27
CA ALA A 300 3.46 -28.19 -5.22
C ALA A 300 2.17 -28.17 -4.36
N HIS A 301 1.00 -28.27 -5.00
CA HIS A 301 -0.29 -28.18 -4.34
C HIS A 301 -0.51 -29.27 -3.28
N GLY A 302 0.02 -30.49 -3.49
CA GLY A 302 -0.08 -31.58 -2.51
C GLY A 302 0.62 -31.24 -1.19
N GLU A 303 1.84 -30.71 -1.26
CA GLU A 303 2.60 -30.28 -0.07
C GLU A 303 1.95 -29.08 0.60
N ALA A 304 1.52 -28.08 -0.18
CA ALA A 304 0.79 -26.92 0.33
C ALA A 304 -0.47 -27.35 1.10
N THR A 305 -1.22 -28.33 0.56
CA THR A 305 -2.42 -28.90 1.18
C THR A 305 -2.10 -29.65 2.47
N ALA A 306 -1.02 -30.44 2.49
CA ALA A 306 -0.59 -31.14 3.69
C ALA A 306 -0.24 -30.17 4.84
N ILE A 307 0.35 -29.02 4.53
CA ILE A 307 0.61 -27.96 5.51
C ILE A 307 -0.70 -27.27 5.92
N ALA A 308 -1.56 -26.92 4.96
CA ALA A 308 -2.84 -26.26 5.21
C ALA A 308 -3.71 -27.02 6.22
N ARG A 309 -3.74 -28.35 6.13
CA ARG A 309 -4.50 -29.24 7.02
C ARG A 309 -4.08 -29.20 8.49
N LYS A 310 -2.86 -28.76 8.81
CA LYS A 310 -2.37 -28.66 10.20
C LYS A 310 -3.05 -27.54 10.98
N TYR A 311 -3.75 -26.66 10.27
CA TYR A 311 -4.23 -25.41 10.78
C TYR A 311 -5.74 -25.28 10.53
N PRO A 312 -6.48 -24.55 11.39
CA PRO A 312 -7.87 -24.20 11.10
C PRO A 312 -7.95 -23.47 9.75
N VAL A 313 -9.10 -23.59 9.09
CA VAL A 313 -9.35 -22.99 7.78
C VAL A 313 -8.96 -21.52 7.83
N ASP A 314 -7.84 -21.19 7.20
CA ASP A 314 -7.41 -19.82 7.04
C ASP A 314 -7.94 -19.33 5.70
N GLY A 315 -8.78 -18.28 5.72
CA GLY A 315 -9.34 -17.66 4.52
C GLY A 315 -8.28 -17.16 3.53
N TRP A 316 -7.04 -16.95 3.97
CA TRP A 316 -5.88 -16.56 3.16
C TRP A 316 -5.20 -17.72 2.45
N LEU A 317 -5.32 -18.96 2.94
CA LEU A 317 -4.74 -20.15 2.31
C LEU A 317 -5.79 -20.96 1.55
N ALA A 318 -7.00 -21.04 2.11
CA ALA A 318 -8.09 -21.85 1.57
C ALA A 318 -8.57 -21.37 0.19
N TRP A 319 -8.36 -20.11 -0.20
CA TRP A 319 -8.70 -19.68 -1.56
C TRP A 319 -7.73 -20.24 -2.61
N PHE A 320 -6.50 -20.56 -2.23
CA PHE A 320 -5.39 -20.94 -3.10
C PHE A 320 -5.06 -22.45 -3.06
N VAL A 321 -5.56 -23.15 -2.04
CA VAL A 321 -5.41 -24.60 -1.83
C VAL A 321 -6.78 -25.27 -1.93
N ASP A 322 -6.82 -26.51 -2.41
CA ASP A 322 -8.04 -27.18 -2.89
C ASP A 322 -9.25 -27.13 -1.92
N ARG A 323 -10.42 -26.94 -2.54
CA ARG A 323 -11.70 -26.45 -2.01
C ARG A 323 -12.31 -27.33 -0.93
N GLU A 324 -12.15 -28.64 -1.04
CA GLU A 324 -12.80 -29.62 -0.15
C GLU A 324 -11.85 -30.07 0.96
N VAL A 325 -10.57 -30.15 0.65
CA VAL A 325 -9.57 -30.79 1.52
C VAL A 325 -9.19 -29.93 2.73
N ALA A 326 -9.21 -28.60 2.61
CA ALA A 326 -9.02 -27.72 3.75
C ALA A 326 -10.27 -27.67 4.66
N LEU A 327 -11.45 -28.05 4.13
CA LEU A 327 -12.75 -27.84 4.78
C LEU A 327 -13.35 -29.09 5.43
N THR A 328 -12.79 -30.27 5.16
CA THR A 328 -13.23 -31.57 5.71
C THR A 328 -12.06 -32.27 6.40
N SER A 329 -12.23 -32.73 7.64
CA SER A 329 -11.35 -33.79 8.12
C SER A 329 -11.59 -35.05 7.29
N SER A 330 -10.63 -35.95 7.27
CA SER A 330 -10.71 -37.27 6.65
C SER A 330 -11.94 -38.08 7.11
N ASP A 331 -12.56 -37.72 8.24
CA ASP A 331 -13.57 -38.51 8.95
C ASP A 331 -14.98 -37.90 8.93
N GLY A 332 -15.24 -36.86 8.11
CA GLY A 332 -16.58 -36.27 7.98
C GLY A 332 -17.04 -35.38 9.15
N ASP A 333 -16.34 -35.43 10.28
CA ASP A 333 -16.46 -34.46 11.37
C ASP A 333 -15.55 -33.25 11.12
N SER A 334 -15.96 -32.05 11.53
CA SER A 334 -15.02 -30.91 11.56
C SER A 334 -13.88 -31.27 12.52
N PRO A 335 -12.59 -31.15 12.12
CA PRO A 335 -11.46 -31.42 13.02
C PRO A 335 -11.37 -30.42 14.19
N TYR A 336 -12.23 -29.40 14.19
CA TYR A 336 -12.34 -28.38 15.22
C TYR A 336 -13.77 -28.30 15.76
N PRO A 337 -14.15 -29.19 16.70
CA PRO A 337 -15.43 -29.10 17.39
C PRO A 337 -15.47 -27.81 18.23
N GLY A 338 -16.41 -26.90 17.92
CA GLY A 338 -16.62 -25.64 18.68
C GLY A 338 -16.32 -24.34 17.93
N LEU A 339 -15.70 -24.38 16.74
CA LEU A 339 -15.34 -23.18 15.96
C LEU A 339 -16.39 -22.74 14.92
N GLY A 340 -17.66 -23.10 15.10
CA GLY A 340 -18.72 -22.91 14.09
C GLY A 340 -18.75 -21.50 13.43
N PRO A 341 -18.77 -20.41 14.21
CA PRO A 341 -18.77 -19.05 13.66
C PRO A 341 -17.46 -18.66 12.96
N GLU A 342 -16.30 -18.95 13.55
CA GLU A 342 -14.98 -18.61 12.99
C GLU A 342 -14.69 -19.39 11.70
N LEU A 343 -15.12 -20.65 11.64
CA LEU A 343 -15.01 -21.48 10.45
C LEU A 343 -15.88 -20.96 9.30
N GLU A 344 -17.09 -20.50 9.59
CA GLU A 344 -17.97 -19.91 8.56
C GLU A 344 -17.43 -18.55 8.08
N GLU A 345 -16.86 -17.75 8.98
CA GLU A 345 -16.17 -16.50 8.63
C GLU A 345 -14.99 -16.76 7.69
N ALA A 346 -14.14 -17.74 8.02
CA ALA A 346 -13.03 -18.14 7.18
C ALA A 346 -13.48 -18.67 5.82
N ARG A 347 -14.57 -19.46 5.77
CA ARG A 347 -15.19 -19.93 4.51
C ARG A 347 -15.75 -18.78 3.68
N CYS A 348 -16.35 -17.78 4.32
CA CYS A 348 -16.84 -16.58 3.66
C CYS A 348 -15.67 -15.79 3.05
N LEU A 349 -14.61 -15.54 3.84
CA LEU A 349 -13.40 -14.86 3.38
C LEU A 349 -12.73 -15.61 2.23
N ALA A 350 -12.60 -16.94 2.31
CA ALA A 350 -12.05 -17.76 1.25
C ALA A 350 -12.87 -17.65 -0.05
N ARG A 351 -14.20 -17.71 0.04
CA ARG A 351 -15.10 -17.51 -1.13
C ARG A 351 -14.91 -16.13 -1.74
N LYS A 352 -14.80 -15.09 -0.92
CA LYS A 352 -14.57 -13.71 -1.39
C LYS A 352 -13.21 -13.57 -2.07
N ASN A 353 -12.15 -14.07 -1.46
CA ASN A 353 -10.80 -14.02 -2.03
C ASN A 353 -10.72 -14.75 -3.37
N ARG A 354 -11.46 -15.87 -3.55
CA ARG A 354 -11.59 -16.53 -4.86
C ARG A 354 -12.29 -15.66 -5.89
N GLN A 355 -13.44 -15.07 -5.55
CA GLN A 355 -14.14 -14.15 -6.46
C GLN A 355 -13.25 -12.98 -6.88
N VAL A 356 -12.47 -12.44 -5.93
CA VAL A 356 -11.48 -11.39 -6.21
C VAL A 356 -10.38 -11.92 -7.14
N ALA A 357 -9.82 -13.10 -6.85
CA ALA A 357 -8.81 -13.74 -7.68
C ALA A 357 -9.31 -13.97 -9.11
N ASP A 358 -10.52 -14.50 -9.28
CA ASP A 358 -11.15 -14.72 -10.58
C ASP A 358 -11.25 -13.41 -11.39
N VAL A 359 -11.68 -12.32 -10.75
CA VAL A 359 -11.75 -11.00 -11.39
C VAL A 359 -10.36 -10.48 -11.77
N LEU A 360 -9.36 -10.63 -10.90
CA LEU A 360 -7.99 -10.21 -11.18
C LEU A 360 -7.38 -11.01 -12.35
N MET A 361 -7.62 -12.32 -12.40
CA MET A 361 -7.17 -13.19 -13.50
C MET A 361 -7.88 -12.85 -14.82
N GLN A 362 -9.18 -12.58 -14.79
CA GLN A 362 -9.92 -12.07 -15.96
C GLN A 362 -9.34 -10.74 -16.46
N ASN A 363 -8.85 -9.91 -15.54
CA ASN A 363 -8.15 -8.66 -15.85
C ASN A 363 -6.69 -8.86 -16.26
N GLY A 364 -6.21 -10.10 -16.42
CA GLY A 364 -4.92 -10.44 -17.03
C GLY A 364 -3.78 -10.75 -16.07
N LEU A 365 -4.02 -10.71 -14.75
CA LEU A 365 -3.00 -11.09 -13.76
C LEU A 365 -2.82 -12.62 -13.73
N ASP A 366 -1.58 -13.07 -13.55
CA ASP A 366 -1.30 -14.48 -13.27
C ASP A 366 -1.39 -14.79 -11.76
N GLU A 367 -1.30 -16.07 -11.41
CA GLU A 367 -1.44 -16.53 -10.02
C GLU A 367 -0.44 -15.89 -9.05
N GLU A 368 0.80 -15.62 -9.48
CA GLU A 368 1.81 -14.97 -8.64
C GLU A 368 1.47 -13.49 -8.41
N ASP A 369 1.00 -12.79 -9.44
CA ASP A 369 0.52 -11.42 -9.31
C ASP A 369 -0.71 -11.35 -8.38
N VAL A 370 -1.66 -12.29 -8.53
CA VAL A 370 -2.84 -12.39 -7.64
C VAL A 370 -2.44 -12.68 -6.20
N LEU A 371 -1.49 -13.60 -5.98
CA LEU A 371 -0.98 -13.89 -4.64
C LEU A 371 -0.34 -12.65 -3.99
N TYR A 372 0.44 -11.88 -4.76
CA TYR A 372 0.98 -10.60 -4.29
C TYR A 372 -0.12 -9.60 -3.97
N MET A 373 -1.14 -9.45 -4.83
CA MET A 373 -2.27 -8.53 -4.63
C MET A 373 -3.04 -8.84 -3.34
N LEU A 374 -3.26 -10.12 -3.04
CA LEU A 374 -4.01 -10.57 -1.86
C LEU A 374 -3.17 -10.63 -0.57
N SER A 375 -1.85 -10.44 -0.63
CA SER A 375 -1.01 -10.55 0.58
C SER A 375 -1.15 -9.36 1.53
N THR A 376 -1.73 -9.55 2.71
CA THR A 376 -1.89 -8.48 3.72
C THR A 376 -0.58 -7.87 4.23
N LEU A 377 0.53 -8.60 4.12
CA LEU A 377 1.77 -8.25 4.81
C LEU A 377 2.60 -7.19 4.11
N HIS A 378 2.47 -7.06 2.79
CA HIS A 378 3.44 -6.29 2.02
C HIS A 378 2.93 -5.70 0.70
N THR A 379 1.65 -5.86 0.40
CA THR A 379 1.07 -5.33 -0.82
C THR A 379 0.39 -3.98 -0.55
N PRO A 380 0.56 -2.97 -1.41
CA PRO A 380 -0.16 -1.71 -1.27
C PRO A 380 -1.66 -1.85 -1.62
N TYR A 381 -2.10 -3.02 -2.09
CA TYR A 381 -3.46 -3.28 -2.55
C TYR A 381 -4.39 -3.83 -1.45
N SER A 382 -3.84 -4.40 -0.37
CA SER A 382 -4.61 -5.12 0.66
C SER A 382 -5.67 -4.22 1.30
N HIS A 383 -5.33 -2.97 1.61
CA HIS A 383 -6.28 -2.00 2.14
C HIS A 383 -7.54 -1.86 1.24
N PHE A 384 -7.38 -1.85 -0.08
CA PHE A 384 -8.50 -1.69 -1.03
C PHE A 384 -9.29 -2.98 -1.25
N LEU A 385 -8.65 -4.14 -1.12
CA LEU A 385 -9.29 -5.45 -1.27
C LEU A 385 -10.14 -5.82 -0.05
N HIS A 386 -9.75 -5.34 1.14
CA HIS A 386 -10.42 -5.66 2.40
C HIS A 386 -11.25 -4.50 2.98
N TYR A 387 -11.28 -3.33 2.31
CA TYR A 387 -12.09 -2.17 2.69
C TYR A 387 -13.59 -2.51 2.86
N GLU A 388 -14.13 -3.33 1.96
CA GLU A 388 -15.52 -3.78 1.99
C GLU A 388 -15.85 -4.70 3.19
N TYR A 389 -14.83 -5.35 3.79
CA TYR A 389 -15.05 -6.25 4.94
C TYR A 389 -15.21 -5.46 6.24
N LYS A 390 -14.39 -4.43 6.43
CA LYS A 390 -14.46 -3.52 7.60
C LYS A 390 -15.76 -2.69 7.61
N GLY A 391 -16.28 -2.33 6.44
CA GLY A 391 -17.57 -1.65 6.31
C GLY A 391 -18.78 -2.49 6.77
N ALA A 392 -18.69 -3.82 6.75
CA ALA A 392 -19.73 -4.73 7.21
C ALA A 392 -19.67 -5.02 8.72
N HIS A 393 -18.49 -4.89 9.35
CA HIS A 393 -18.25 -5.21 10.77
C HIS A 393 -18.01 -3.97 11.66
N GLY A 394 -18.18 -2.76 11.14
CA GLY A 394 -18.23 -1.53 11.97
C GLY A 394 -16.89 -1.05 12.51
N GLU A 395 -15.77 -1.66 12.11
CA GLU A 395 -14.43 -1.19 12.49
C GLU A 395 -13.89 -0.22 11.44
N THR A 396 -14.04 1.08 11.70
CA THR A 396 -13.35 2.14 10.98
C THR A 396 -11.84 1.97 11.17
N SER A 397 -11.11 1.73 10.08
CA SER A 397 -9.64 1.65 10.08
C SER A 397 -9.04 3.00 10.50
N ASN A 398 -8.21 3.00 11.54
CA ASN A 398 -7.49 4.15 12.10
C ASN A 398 -6.42 4.75 11.17
N GLU A 399 -6.23 4.27 9.94
CA GLU A 399 -5.28 4.87 8.98
C GLU A 399 -5.73 6.22 8.40
N ILE A 400 -6.97 6.65 8.67
CA ILE A 400 -7.37 8.05 8.46
C ILE A 400 -6.77 8.95 9.55
N ALA A 401 -6.45 8.42 10.74
CA ALA A 401 -5.89 9.19 11.85
C ALA A 401 -4.42 9.59 11.60
N ASP A 402 -3.61 8.76 10.94
CA ASP A 402 -2.23 9.13 10.56
C ASP A 402 -2.18 10.28 9.54
N LEU A 403 -3.29 10.57 8.85
CA LEU A 403 -3.43 11.73 7.97
C LEU A 403 -4.05 12.95 8.67
N GLU A 404 -4.67 12.75 9.85
CA GLU A 404 -5.23 13.78 10.71
C GLU A 404 -4.22 14.27 11.77
N GLU A 405 -3.27 13.44 12.22
CA GLU A 405 -2.15 13.87 13.08
C GLU A 405 -1.25 14.91 12.37
N ASP A 406 -0.99 14.73 11.08
CA ASP A 406 -0.34 15.75 10.23
C ASP A 406 -1.19 17.04 10.12
N GLU A 407 -2.50 17.00 10.33
CA GLU A 407 -3.41 18.15 10.31
C GLU A 407 -3.50 18.87 11.68
N GLU A 408 -3.29 18.19 12.80
CA GLU A 408 -3.22 18.80 14.15
C GLU A 408 -1.91 19.57 14.36
N GLU A 409 -0.75 19.00 13.97
CA GLU A 409 0.52 19.75 13.97
C GLU A 409 0.48 20.99 13.04
N GLU A 410 -0.26 20.92 11.93
CA GLU A 410 -0.42 22.03 10.98
C GLU A 410 -1.38 23.13 11.49
N ARG A 411 -2.35 22.80 12.37
CA ARG A 411 -3.23 23.78 13.03
C ARG A 411 -2.52 24.56 14.13
N ASP A 412 -1.67 23.90 14.91
CA ASP A 412 -0.94 24.50 16.03
C ASP A 412 0.28 25.33 15.57
N SER A 413 0.69 25.19 14.32
CA SER A 413 1.80 25.96 13.71
C SER A 413 1.41 27.36 13.20
N LYS A 414 0.21 27.87 13.49
CA LYS A 414 -0.15 29.27 13.16
C LYS A 414 0.61 30.22 14.10
N PRO A 415 1.35 31.21 13.59
CA PRO A 415 1.98 32.20 14.45
C PRO A 415 0.89 33.04 15.12
N SER A 416 0.88 33.03 16.46
CA SER A 416 0.15 33.98 17.28
C SER A 416 0.36 35.39 16.72
N ARG A 417 -0.75 36.07 16.40
CA ARG A 417 -0.74 37.49 15.98
C ARG A 417 0.01 38.32 17.02
N VAL A 418 1.24 38.71 16.70
CA VAL A 418 1.94 39.77 17.41
C VAL A 418 1.29 41.08 16.96
N ASN A 419 0.52 41.69 17.84
CA ASN A 419 0.01 43.04 17.66
C ASN A 419 1.19 44.03 17.76
N TYR A 420 1.65 44.55 16.63
CA TYR A 420 2.49 45.75 16.60
C TYR A 420 1.57 46.97 16.61
N SER A 421 1.55 47.70 17.72
CA SER A 421 1.07 49.08 17.77
C SER A 421 2.25 50.01 17.46
N THR A 422 2.17 50.70 16.32
CA THR A 422 3.07 51.80 15.91
C THR A 422 2.75 53.09 16.72
N PRO A 423 3.61 54.15 16.67
CA PRO A 423 3.99 54.96 17.83
C PRO A 423 3.48 56.42 17.72
N PRO A 424 3.82 57.28 18.70
CA PRO A 424 4.22 58.62 18.31
C PRO A 424 5.40 59.20 19.13
N HIS A 425 6.37 59.74 18.37
CA HIS A 425 6.91 61.10 18.50
C HIS A 425 7.57 61.61 19.81
N LEU A 426 8.89 61.86 19.71
CA LEU A 426 9.61 63.14 19.88
C LEU A 426 10.84 63.11 20.82
N LEU A 427 11.98 63.35 20.17
CA LEU A 427 13.02 64.35 20.49
C LEU A 427 13.91 64.22 21.74
N LYS A 428 15.20 64.24 21.40
CA LYS A 428 16.30 65.08 21.92
C LYS A 428 17.10 64.59 23.14
N ASN A 429 18.42 64.54 22.89
CA ASN A 429 19.55 65.03 23.71
C ASN A 429 19.38 64.93 25.24
N THR A 430 20.30 64.30 25.98
CA THR A 430 21.70 64.76 26.16
C THR A 430 22.57 63.69 26.83
N ARG A 431 23.89 63.85 26.63
CA ARG A 431 25.03 63.32 27.40
C ARG A 431 24.85 63.28 28.93
N GLY A 432 25.61 62.36 29.55
CA GLY A 432 26.29 62.58 30.83
C GLY A 432 25.99 61.53 31.90
N TYR A 433 26.79 60.46 32.00
CA TYR A 433 27.94 60.30 32.90
C TYR A 433 28.57 58.92 32.67
#